data_AF-A0A0C9YHG7-F1
#
_entry.id   AF-A0A0C9YHG7-F1
#
_cell.length_a   1.000
_cell.length_b   1.000
_cell.length_c   1.000
_cell.angle_alpha   90.00
_cell.angle_beta   90.00
_cell.angle_gamma   90.00
#
_symmetry.space_group_name_H-M   'P 1'
#
loop_
_entity.id
_entity.type
_entity.pdbx_description
1 polymer ?
#
loop_
_entity_poly.entity_id
_entity_poly.type
_entity_poly.pdbx_seq_one_letter_code
_entity_poly.pdbx_strand_id
1 'polypeptide(L)'
;MLSDGVLPLKAGSSDGSHSSTEQSLQSLYNPAARAFLHHDPVLAENLIASAFAILQPPAIPAPDSLESHRRKWDILRITLETTVYASPPDRDTLPPTLRETLTLSPQLFVNTAHARSLSLFTPSSLPRKPSSAFLPYQVLITLAASSLKVNCPAVGREIVEDWLANRGQYDYIPSTREAYEKVLELYCLHVLPALQEWEYAKEFLQYEVELPHEKRVV
;
A
#
# COMPACT_ATOMS: atom_id res chain seq x y z
N MET A 1 45.95 -38.06 31.92
CA MET A 1 44.54 -37.95 31.51
C MET A 1 44.21 -36.47 31.49
N LEU A 2 44.15 -35.91 30.28
CA LEU A 2 43.94 -34.48 30.02
C LEU A 2 42.43 -34.21 30.05
N SER A 3 42.01 -33.24 30.85
CA SER A 3 40.63 -32.77 30.96
C SER A 3 40.38 -31.69 29.91
N ASP A 4 39.58 -32.02 28.90
CA ASP A 4 39.09 -31.08 27.88
C ASP A 4 38.10 -30.09 28.48
N GLY A 5 38.33 -28.80 28.22
CA GLY A 5 37.41 -27.72 28.51
C GLY A 5 36.34 -27.60 27.42
N VAL A 6 35.12 -27.23 27.83
CA VAL A 6 34.11 -26.69 26.91
C VAL A 6 33.40 -25.52 27.60
N LEU A 7 33.72 -24.31 27.13
CA LEU A 7 32.94 -23.10 27.38
C LEU A 7 31.71 -23.10 26.46
N PRO A 8 30.54 -22.63 26.91
CA PRO A 8 29.36 -22.53 26.05
C PRO A 8 29.51 -21.37 25.05
N LEU A 9 29.35 -21.69 23.77
CA LEU A 9 29.25 -20.75 22.66
C LEU A 9 28.03 -19.84 22.85
N LYS A 10 28.31 -18.53 22.93
CA LYS A 10 27.30 -17.47 22.91
C LYS A 10 26.64 -17.44 21.53
N ALA A 11 25.33 -17.69 21.49
CA ALA A 11 24.52 -17.53 20.29
C ALA A 11 24.63 -16.07 19.80
N GLY A 12 25.07 -15.92 18.56
CA GLY A 12 25.25 -14.64 17.88
C GLY A 12 23.91 -13.99 17.51
N SER A 13 23.87 -12.69 17.72
CA SER A 13 22.75 -11.77 17.54
C SER A 13 22.16 -11.76 16.11
N SER A 14 20.90 -12.16 15.96
CA SER A 14 20.07 -11.84 14.78
C SER A 14 19.33 -10.50 14.89
N ASP A 15 19.19 -9.94 16.10
CA ASP A 15 18.41 -8.71 16.36
C ASP A 15 19.09 -7.41 15.89
N GLY A 16 20.40 -7.42 15.61
CA GLY A 16 21.14 -6.21 15.24
C GLY A 16 20.77 -5.66 13.85
N SER A 17 20.44 -6.53 12.90
CA SER A 17 20.21 -6.18 11.49
C SER A 17 18.82 -5.59 11.21
N HIS A 18 17.81 -6.00 11.98
CA HIS A 18 16.45 -5.45 11.88
C HIS A 18 16.39 -4.01 12.40
N SER A 19 17.05 -3.73 13.52
CA SER A 19 17.08 -2.36 14.06
C SER A 19 17.80 -1.36 13.15
N SER A 20 18.85 -1.78 12.44
CA SER A 20 19.58 -0.91 11.50
C SER A 20 18.77 -0.60 10.25
N THR A 21 17.96 -1.56 9.78
CA THR A 21 17.05 -1.37 8.64
C THR A 21 15.93 -0.39 8.98
N GLU A 22 15.30 -0.53 10.13
CA GLU A 22 14.25 0.40 10.60
C GLU A 22 14.78 1.82 10.80
N GLN A 23 15.96 1.96 11.41
CA GLN A 23 16.62 3.25 11.57
C GLN A 23 16.91 3.90 10.21
N SER A 24 17.36 3.12 9.24
CA SER A 24 17.60 3.59 7.87
C SER A 24 16.29 4.09 7.23
N LEU A 25 15.22 3.30 7.29
CA LEU A 25 13.91 3.68 6.75
C LEU A 25 13.33 4.91 7.43
N GLN A 26 13.48 5.04 8.74
CA GLN A 26 13.01 6.18 9.50
C GLN A 26 13.80 7.46 9.16
N SER A 27 15.11 7.35 8.97
CA SER A 27 15.95 8.49 8.61
C SER A 27 15.69 9.01 7.19
N LEU A 28 15.30 8.13 6.26
CA LEU A 28 14.96 8.48 4.88
C LEU A 28 13.55 9.09 4.74
N TYR A 29 12.59 8.72 5.59
CA TYR A 29 11.17 9.08 5.39
C TYR A 29 10.91 10.59 5.48
N ASN A 30 11.42 11.26 6.53
CA ASN A 30 11.19 12.69 6.72
C ASN A 30 11.79 13.54 5.58
N PRO A 31 13.03 13.29 5.12
CA PRO A 31 13.55 13.91 3.90
C PRO A 31 12.67 13.66 2.67
N ALA A 32 12.19 12.44 2.46
CA ALA A 32 11.38 12.10 1.29
C ALA A 32 10.03 12.84 1.29
N ALA A 33 9.35 12.83 2.43
CA ALA A 33 8.10 13.56 2.61
C ALA A 33 8.28 15.07 2.43
N ARG A 34 9.37 15.65 2.94
CA ARG A 34 9.70 17.07 2.72
C ARG A 34 9.98 17.38 1.27
N ALA A 35 10.78 16.56 0.58
CA ALA A 35 11.06 16.73 -0.84
C ALA A 35 9.75 16.74 -1.66
N PHE A 36 8.84 15.81 -1.37
CA PHE A 36 7.51 15.79 -1.99
C PHE A 36 6.72 17.08 -1.72
N LEU A 37 6.65 17.54 -0.46
CA LEU A 37 5.94 18.77 -0.09
C LEU A 37 6.53 20.04 -0.71
N HIS A 38 7.85 20.06 -0.94
CA HIS A 38 8.56 21.18 -1.58
C HIS A 38 8.60 21.08 -3.10
N HIS A 39 7.82 20.17 -3.70
CA HIS A 39 7.74 19.96 -5.14
C HIS A 39 9.09 19.60 -5.79
N ASP A 40 9.91 18.82 -5.08
CA ASP A 40 11.14 18.22 -5.60
C ASP A 40 10.89 16.71 -5.89
N PRO A 41 10.32 16.36 -7.06
CA PRO A 41 10.02 14.98 -7.40
C PRO A 41 11.28 14.15 -7.63
N VAL A 42 12.42 14.79 -7.95
CA VAL A 42 13.70 14.10 -8.18
C VAL A 42 14.25 13.56 -6.86
N LEU A 43 14.37 14.43 -5.86
CA LEU A 43 14.86 14.00 -4.55
C LEU A 43 13.87 13.03 -3.88
N ALA A 44 12.56 13.29 -3.99
CA ALA A 44 11.55 12.41 -3.44
C ALA A 44 11.62 11.00 -4.04
N GLU A 45 11.72 10.88 -5.37
CA GLU A 45 11.81 9.59 -6.04
C GLU A 45 13.09 8.83 -5.66
N ASN A 46 14.25 9.50 -5.62
CA ASN A 46 15.51 8.85 -5.24
C ASN A 46 15.47 8.28 -3.81
N LEU A 47 14.87 9.02 -2.88
CA LEU A 47 14.74 8.58 -1.49
C LEU A 47 13.72 7.43 -1.35
N ILE A 48 12.63 7.48 -2.12
CA ILE A 48 11.66 6.39 -2.20
C ILE A 48 12.32 5.14 -2.79
N ALA A 49 13.03 5.25 -3.91
CA ALA A 49 13.75 4.14 -4.53
C ALA A 49 14.76 3.52 -3.55
N SER A 50 15.49 4.35 -2.79
CA SER A 50 16.42 3.90 -1.75
C SER A 50 15.72 3.12 -0.63
N ALA A 51 14.52 3.56 -0.21
CA ALA A 51 13.73 2.84 0.79
C ALA A 51 13.20 1.50 0.24
N PHE A 52 12.72 1.47 -1.01
CA PHE A 52 12.21 0.26 -1.65
C PHE A 52 13.30 -0.77 -1.98
N ALA A 53 14.57 -0.36 -2.07
CA ALA A 53 15.69 -1.30 -2.19
C ALA A 53 15.87 -2.18 -0.92
N ILE A 54 15.45 -1.69 0.25
CA ILE A 54 15.58 -2.41 1.53
C ILE A 54 14.24 -2.89 2.12
N LEU A 55 13.10 -2.36 1.64
CA LEU A 55 11.77 -2.87 2.00
C LEU A 55 11.47 -4.17 1.27
N GLN A 56 11.43 -5.27 2.01
CA GLN A 56 11.06 -6.58 1.49
C GLN A 56 9.62 -6.95 1.90
N PRO A 57 8.91 -7.75 1.09
CA PRO A 57 7.64 -8.33 1.50
C PRO A 57 7.79 -9.16 2.78
N PRO A 58 6.70 -9.38 3.55
CA PRO A 58 6.75 -10.25 4.72
C PRO A 58 7.28 -11.64 4.34
N ALA A 59 8.12 -12.23 5.17
CA ALA A 59 8.59 -13.60 4.88
C ALA A 59 7.46 -14.62 5.10
N ILE A 60 6.77 -14.49 6.23
CA ILE A 60 5.67 -15.34 6.66
C ILE A 60 4.40 -14.52 6.81
N PRO A 61 3.23 -15.16 6.80
CA PRO A 61 2.00 -14.42 6.88
C PRO A 61 1.66 -14.13 8.35
N ALA A 62 2.40 -13.20 8.91
CA ALA A 62 2.27 -12.73 10.29
C ALA A 62 2.73 -11.26 10.36
N PRO A 63 2.30 -10.51 11.40
CA PRO A 63 2.81 -9.17 11.64
C PRO A 63 4.34 -9.18 11.78
N ASP A 64 5.00 -8.23 11.16
CA ASP A 64 6.44 -8.02 11.30
C ASP A 64 6.75 -6.55 11.63
N SER A 65 8.00 -6.27 11.92
CA SER A 65 8.42 -4.94 12.36
C SER A 65 8.46 -3.89 11.23
N LEU A 66 8.54 -4.34 9.97
CA LEU A 66 8.57 -3.50 8.78
C LEU A 66 7.16 -3.16 8.24
N GLU A 67 6.10 -3.76 8.77
CA GLU A 67 4.73 -3.57 8.28
C GLU A 67 4.33 -2.09 8.23
N SER A 68 4.60 -1.36 9.31
CA SER A 68 4.29 0.07 9.39
C SER A 68 5.10 0.91 8.40
N HIS A 69 6.36 0.50 8.14
CA HIS A 69 7.22 1.14 7.15
C HIS A 69 6.74 0.87 5.72
N ARG A 70 6.44 -0.39 5.36
CA ARG A 70 5.87 -0.73 4.05
C ARG A 70 4.62 0.09 3.76
N ARG A 71 3.70 0.18 4.73
CA ARG A 71 2.48 0.99 4.61
C ARG A 71 2.78 2.46 4.35
N LYS A 72 3.63 3.10 5.18
CA LYS A 72 3.97 4.53 5.03
C LYS A 72 4.65 4.83 3.70
N TRP A 73 5.64 4.03 3.32
CA TRP A 73 6.40 4.25 2.09
C TRP A 73 5.56 4.01 0.84
N ASP A 74 4.67 3.03 0.84
CA ASP A 74 3.80 2.76 -0.30
C ASP A 74 2.75 3.86 -0.51
N ILE A 75 2.17 4.38 0.58
CA ILE A 75 1.29 5.56 0.52
C ILE A 75 2.04 6.75 -0.07
N LEU A 76 3.26 7.04 0.39
CA LEU A 76 4.07 8.14 -0.13
C LEU A 76 4.38 7.94 -1.62
N ARG A 77 4.76 6.74 -2.04
CA ARG A 77 5.02 6.37 -3.43
C ARG A 77 3.79 6.62 -4.30
N ILE A 78 2.65 6.03 -3.96
CA ILE A 78 1.41 6.18 -4.73
C ILE A 78 1.01 7.65 -4.81
N THR A 79 1.13 8.40 -3.71
CA THR A 79 0.76 9.82 -3.66
C THR A 79 1.68 10.68 -4.54
N LEU A 80 2.99 10.46 -4.50
CA LEU A 80 3.96 11.15 -5.36
C LEU A 80 3.66 10.84 -6.82
N GLU A 81 3.61 9.56 -7.19
CA GLU A 81 3.39 9.12 -8.57
C GLU A 81 2.06 9.64 -9.12
N THR A 82 0.99 9.58 -8.32
CA THR A 82 -0.33 10.11 -8.71
C THR A 82 -0.30 11.63 -8.90
N THR A 83 0.42 12.35 -8.03
CA THR A 83 0.54 13.81 -8.13
C THR A 83 1.28 14.21 -9.39
N VAL A 84 2.40 13.54 -9.68
CA VAL A 84 3.17 13.75 -10.92
C VAL A 84 2.35 13.34 -12.14
N TYR A 85 1.60 12.24 -12.07
CA TYR A 85 0.77 11.79 -13.19
C TYR A 85 -0.38 12.75 -13.50
N ALA A 86 -1.11 13.22 -12.48
CA ALA A 86 -2.25 14.11 -12.63
C ALA A 86 -1.86 15.57 -12.90
N SER A 87 -0.63 15.97 -12.53
CA SER A 87 -0.13 17.34 -12.69
C SER A 87 1.37 17.29 -12.99
N PRO A 88 1.76 16.90 -14.22
CA PRO A 88 3.15 16.68 -14.56
C PRO A 88 3.95 17.99 -14.53
N PRO A 89 5.10 18.01 -13.85
CA PRO A 89 6.08 19.08 -14.01
C PRO A 89 6.79 18.95 -15.37
N ASP A 90 7.80 19.78 -15.61
CA ASP A 90 8.59 19.71 -16.84
C ASP A 90 9.23 18.32 -17.00
N ARG A 91 8.94 17.67 -18.13
CA ARG A 91 9.32 16.27 -18.38
C ARG A 91 10.83 16.08 -18.41
N ASP A 92 11.58 17.09 -18.84
CA ASP A 92 13.04 17.01 -18.96
C ASP A 92 13.74 17.03 -17.58
N THR A 93 13.03 17.50 -16.55
CA THR A 93 13.52 17.54 -15.16
C THR A 93 13.17 16.29 -14.35
N LEU A 94 12.34 15.40 -14.90
CA LEU A 94 11.85 14.24 -14.17
C LEU A 94 12.81 13.04 -14.23
N PRO A 95 12.91 12.26 -13.13
CA PRO A 95 13.58 10.96 -13.13
C PRO A 95 13.01 10.02 -14.22
N PRO A 96 13.84 9.11 -14.79
CA PRO A 96 13.39 8.19 -15.84
C PRO A 96 12.14 7.38 -15.48
N THR A 97 12.07 6.86 -14.26
CA THR A 97 10.94 6.07 -13.72
C THR A 97 9.62 6.84 -13.75
N LEU A 98 9.63 8.11 -13.36
CA LEU A 98 8.45 8.97 -13.39
C LEU A 98 8.09 9.37 -14.84
N ARG A 99 9.08 9.60 -15.71
CA ARG A 99 8.82 9.87 -17.14
C ARG A 99 8.15 8.70 -17.84
N GLU A 100 8.61 7.48 -17.57
CA GLU A 100 7.98 6.25 -18.08
C GLU A 100 6.55 6.12 -17.59
N THR A 101 6.30 6.41 -16.31
CA THR A 101 4.95 6.40 -15.73
C THR A 101 3.99 7.34 -16.47
N LEU A 102 4.46 8.51 -16.91
CA LEU A 102 3.66 9.46 -17.70
C LEU A 102 3.29 8.98 -19.11
N THR A 103 3.88 7.88 -19.59
CA THR A 103 3.52 7.28 -20.90
C THR A 103 2.39 6.24 -20.79
N LEU A 104 2.03 5.83 -19.59
CA LEU A 104 0.98 4.84 -19.35
C LEU A 104 -0.41 5.46 -19.48
N SER A 105 -1.40 4.65 -19.86
CA SER A 105 -2.81 5.04 -19.69
C SER A 105 -3.16 5.15 -18.20
N PRO A 106 -4.20 5.92 -17.81
CA PRO A 106 -4.60 6.05 -16.41
C PRO A 106 -4.88 4.69 -15.74
N GLN A 107 -5.53 3.78 -16.48
CA GLN A 107 -5.84 2.44 -16.01
C GLN A 107 -4.58 1.62 -15.77
N LEU A 108 -3.65 1.63 -16.74
CA LEU A 108 -2.41 0.87 -16.62
C LEU A 108 -1.50 1.44 -15.52
N PHE A 109 -1.49 2.77 -15.34
CA PHE A 109 -0.81 3.43 -14.24
C PHE A 109 -1.29 2.90 -12.87
N VAL A 110 -2.61 2.97 -12.61
CA VAL A 110 -3.18 2.54 -11.33
C VAL A 110 -3.04 1.03 -11.14
N ASN A 111 -3.25 0.22 -12.19
CA ASN A 111 -3.05 -1.23 -12.12
C ASN A 111 -1.61 -1.62 -11.83
N THR A 112 -0.63 -0.89 -12.39
CA THR A 112 0.80 -1.11 -12.10
C THR A 112 1.13 -0.71 -10.66
N ALA A 113 0.55 0.38 -10.15
CA ALA A 113 0.69 0.75 -8.75
C ALA A 113 0.06 -0.28 -7.80
N HIS A 114 -1.13 -0.79 -8.13
CA HIS A 114 -1.83 -1.84 -7.39
C HIS A 114 -1.04 -3.14 -7.36
N ALA A 115 -0.56 -3.61 -8.51
CA ALA A 115 0.25 -4.84 -8.59
C ALA A 115 1.51 -4.76 -7.72
N ARG A 116 2.20 -3.59 -7.72
CA ARG A 116 3.36 -3.36 -6.84
C ARG A 116 2.98 -3.43 -5.36
N SER A 117 1.86 -2.83 -4.96
CA SER A 117 1.36 -2.90 -3.59
C SER A 117 1.01 -4.35 -3.20
N LEU A 118 0.32 -5.10 -4.05
CA LEU A 118 0.02 -6.51 -3.78
C LEU A 118 1.29 -7.33 -3.55
N SER A 119 2.30 -7.15 -4.40
CA SER A 119 3.59 -7.82 -4.25
C SER A 119 4.33 -7.39 -2.98
N LEU A 120 4.25 -6.12 -2.58
CA LEU A 120 4.90 -5.60 -1.39
C LEU A 120 4.32 -6.17 -0.09
N PHE A 121 3.03 -6.45 -0.04
CA PHE A 121 2.35 -6.92 1.17
C PHE A 121 2.10 -8.42 1.21
N THR A 122 2.13 -9.11 0.06
CA THR A 122 1.93 -10.57 0.05
C THR A 122 3.17 -11.29 0.60
N PRO A 123 2.99 -12.19 1.60
CA PRO A 123 4.11 -12.93 2.17
C PRO A 123 4.81 -13.86 1.18
N SER A 124 6.13 -13.80 1.13
CA SER A 124 6.97 -14.55 0.18
C SER A 124 6.96 -16.07 0.36
N SER A 125 6.59 -16.56 1.56
CA SER A 125 6.43 -17.99 1.84
C SER A 125 5.20 -18.62 1.19
N LEU A 126 4.23 -17.81 0.73
CA LEU A 126 3.03 -18.34 0.12
C LEU A 126 3.29 -18.67 -1.37
N PRO A 127 2.96 -19.87 -1.84
CA PRO A 127 3.21 -20.30 -3.22
C PRO A 127 2.23 -19.67 -4.25
N ARG A 128 1.48 -18.64 -3.86
CA ARG A 128 0.37 -18.07 -4.64
C ARG A 128 0.73 -16.71 -5.24
N LYS A 129 -0.06 -16.31 -6.24
CA LYS A 129 -0.08 -14.96 -6.81
C LYS A 129 -0.30 -13.92 -5.68
N PRO A 130 0.29 -12.71 -5.78
CA PRO A 130 -0.02 -11.61 -4.88
C PRO A 130 -1.52 -11.41 -4.68
N SER A 131 -1.95 -11.18 -3.43
CA SER A 131 -3.37 -11.18 -3.03
C SER A 131 -3.73 -9.93 -2.23
N SER A 132 -4.91 -9.37 -2.50
CA SER A 132 -5.47 -8.23 -1.78
C SER A 132 -5.86 -8.56 -0.34
N ALA A 133 -5.94 -9.84 0.03
CA ALA A 133 -6.14 -10.26 1.43
C ALA A 133 -5.07 -9.68 2.37
N PHE A 134 -3.86 -9.42 1.87
CA PHE A 134 -2.75 -8.86 2.64
C PHE A 134 -2.62 -7.34 2.52
N LEU A 135 -3.43 -6.70 1.66
CA LEU A 135 -3.29 -5.28 1.37
C LEU A 135 -3.86 -4.44 2.54
N PRO A 136 -3.07 -3.55 3.17
CA PRO A 136 -3.59 -2.68 4.21
C PRO A 136 -4.64 -1.72 3.66
N TYR A 137 -5.74 -1.53 4.39
CA TYR A 137 -6.87 -0.71 3.93
C TYR A 137 -6.47 0.74 3.62
N GLN A 138 -5.45 1.31 4.30
CA GLN A 138 -4.97 2.66 3.99
C GLN A 138 -4.30 2.72 2.60
N VAL A 139 -3.60 1.67 2.19
CA VAL A 139 -3.00 1.57 0.86
C VAL A 139 -4.11 1.38 -0.18
N LEU A 140 -5.09 0.51 0.10
CA LEU A 140 -6.29 0.33 -0.74
C LEU A 140 -7.01 1.65 -1.00
N ILE A 141 -7.30 2.41 0.07
CA ILE A 141 -7.93 3.74 -0.02
C ILE A 141 -7.09 4.69 -0.88
N THR A 142 -5.77 4.66 -0.72
CA THR A 142 -4.84 5.51 -1.49
C THR A 142 -4.87 5.15 -2.99
N LEU A 143 -4.92 3.86 -3.33
CA LEU A 143 -5.03 3.37 -4.71
C LEU A 143 -6.38 3.74 -5.34
N ALA A 144 -7.48 3.52 -4.62
CA ALA A 144 -8.81 3.89 -5.08
C ALA A 144 -8.93 5.42 -5.26
N ALA A 145 -8.42 6.22 -4.32
CA ALA A 145 -8.35 7.68 -4.48
C ALA A 145 -7.46 8.10 -5.66
N SER A 146 -6.36 7.40 -5.92
CA SER A 146 -5.53 7.61 -7.11
C SER A 146 -6.33 7.42 -8.39
N SER A 147 -7.13 6.35 -8.48
CA SER A 147 -7.99 6.07 -9.63
C SER A 147 -9.00 7.19 -9.90
N LEU A 148 -9.57 7.79 -8.85
CA LEU A 148 -10.47 8.94 -8.97
C LEU A 148 -9.72 10.16 -9.48
N LYS A 149 -8.52 10.41 -8.94
CA LYS A 149 -7.70 11.57 -9.28
C LYS A 149 -7.21 11.55 -10.73
N VAL A 150 -6.98 10.37 -11.31
CA VAL A 150 -6.58 10.21 -12.72
C VAL A 150 -7.77 9.87 -13.64
N ASN A 151 -9.00 10.03 -13.15
CA ASN A 151 -10.25 9.84 -13.89
C ASN A 151 -10.44 8.43 -14.48
N CYS A 152 -10.10 7.39 -13.72
CA CYS A 152 -10.38 5.99 -14.06
C CYS A 152 -11.09 5.23 -12.91
N PRO A 153 -12.27 5.70 -12.46
CA PRO A 153 -12.97 5.14 -11.28
C PRO A 153 -13.31 3.64 -11.40
N ALA A 154 -13.44 3.10 -12.61
CA ALA A 154 -13.72 1.67 -12.83
C ALA A 154 -12.62 0.78 -12.24
N VAL A 155 -11.35 1.19 -12.37
CA VAL A 155 -10.23 0.47 -11.76
C VAL A 155 -10.28 0.58 -10.24
N GLY A 156 -10.71 1.72 -9.69
CA GLY A 156 -10.93 1.88 -8.26
C GLY A 156 -11.99 0.93 -7.72
N ARG A 157 -13.08 0.72 -8.46
CA ARG A 157 -14.12 -0.26 -8.14
C ARG A 157 -13.55 -1.68 -8.12
N GLU A 158 -12.82 -2.09 -9.16
CA GLU A 158 -12.19 -3.42 -9.23
C GLU A 158 -11.25 -3.68 -8.04
N ILE A 159 -10.42 -2.69 -7.68
CA ILE A 159 -9.50 -2.78 -6.54
C ILE A 159 -10.25 -2.98 -5.22
N VAL A 160 -11.31 -2.20 -4.99
CA VAL A 160 -12.11 -2.29 -3.76
C VAL A 160 -12.86 -3.62 -3.69
N GLU A 161 -13.51 -4.04 -4.78
CA GLU A 161 -14.27 -5.29 -4.82
C GLU A 161 -13.37 -6.52 -4.64
N ASP A 162 -12.18 -6.52 -5.24
CA ASP A 162 -11.20 -7.60 -5.02
C ASP A 162 -10.79 -7.69 -3.54
N TRP A 163 -10.56 -6.55 -2.88
CA TRP A 163 -10.28 -6.55 -1.44
C TRP A 163 -11.47 -7.02 -0.60
N LEU A 164 -12.69 -6.58 -0.92
CA LEU A 164 -13.92 -7.02 -0.25
C LEU A 164 -14.16 -8.53 -0.40
N ALA A 165 -13.76 -9.12 -1.53
CA ALA A 165 -13.88 -10.55 -1.78
C ALA A 165 -12.85 -11.40 -1.01
N ASN A 166 -11.67 -10.83 -0.70
CA ASN A 166 -10.55 -11.57 -0.09
C ASN A 166 -10.28 -11.22 1.38
N ARG A 167 -10.88 -10.15 1.92
CA ARG A 167 -10.76 -9.79 3.35
C ARG A 167 -11.24 -10.93 4.25
N GLY A 168 -10.50 -11.17 5.33
CA GLY A 168 -10.84 -12.24 6.27
C GLY A 168 -10.56 -13.67 5.76
N GLN A 169 -9.94 -13.84 4.59
CA GLN A 169 -9.51 -15.16 4.09
C GLN A 169 -8.49 -15.84 5.03
N TYR A 170 -7.79 -15.06 5.84
CA TYR A 170 -6.73 -15.52 6.73
C TYR A 170 -6.94 -15.01 8.16
N ASP A 171 -7.05 -15.93 9.11
CA ASP A 171 -7.41 -15.63 10.52
C ASP A 171 -6.42 -14.69 11.23
N TYR A 172 -5.15 -14.68 10.82
CA TYR A 172 -4.10 -13.86 11.42
C TYR A 172 -4.02 -12.44 10.83
N ILE A 173 -4.80 -12.13 9.79
CA ILE A 173 -4.91 -10.77 9.24
C ILE A 173 -6.09 -10.09 9.93
N PRO A 174 -5.86 -9.07 10.78
CA PRO A 174 -6.97 -8.42 11.46
C PRO A 174 -7.89 -7.72 10.46
N SER A 175 -9.06 -8.30 10.19
CA SER A 175 -10.15 -7.60 9.51
C SER A 175 -10.91 -6.76 10.53
N THR A 176 -10.41 -5.56 10.80
CA THR A 176 -11.06 -4.66 11.75
C THR A 176 -12.31 -4.03 11.15
N ARG A 177 -13.32 -3.81 11.99
CA ARG A 177 -14.53 -3.05 11.59
C ARG A 177 -14.16 -1.68 11.05
N GLU A 178 -13.17 -1.01 11.65
CA GLU A 178 -12.68 0.30 11.20
C GLU A 178 -12.18 0.26 9.74
N ALA A 179 -11.38 -0.75 9.38
CA ALA A 179 -10.87 -0.91 8.03
C ALA A 179 -12.04 -1.04 7.03
N TYR A 180 -13.00 -1.90 7.34
CA TYR A 180 -14.18 -2.12 6.51
C TYR A 180 -15.03 -0.86 6.35
N GLU A 181 -15.33 -0.17 7.45
CA GLU A 181 -16.09 1.08 7.45
C GLU A 181 -15.45 2.14 6.55
N LYS A 182 -14.12 2.34 6.67
CA LYS A 182 -13.40 3.35 5.89
C LYS A 182 -13.33 3.02 4.40
N VAL A 183 -13.23 1.73 4.05
CA VAL A 183 -13.26 1.29 2.65
C VAL A 183 -14.65 1.48 2.05
N LEU A 184 -15.71 1.12 2.77
CA LEU A 184 -17.08 1.31 2.29
C LEU A 184 -17.47 2.79 2.18
N GLU A 185 -17.01 3.64 3.10
CA GLU A 185 -17.18 5.09 3.02
C GLU A 185 -16.61 5.62 1.69
N LEU A 186 -15.36 5.25 1.36
CA LEU A 186 -14.76 5.64 0.08
C LEU A 186 -15.53 5.08 -1.13
N TYR A 187 -15.88 3.79 -1.06
CA TYR A 187 -16.50 3.08 -2.17
C TYR A 187 -17.89 3.64 -2.52
N CYS A 188 -18.74 3.81 -1.51
CA CYS A 188 -20.13 4.24 -1.69
C CYS A 188 -20.26 5.75 -1.92
N LEU A 189 -19.38 6.57 -1.33
CA LEU A 189 -19.47 8.03 -1.42
C LEU A 189 -18.61 8.66 -2.51
N HIS A 190 -17.63 7.91 -3.06
CA HIS A 190 -16.74 8.46 -4.08
C HIS A 190 -16.57 7.58 -5.32
N VAL A 191 -16.35 6.26 -5.16
CA VAL A 191 -16.07 5.38 -6.31
C VAL A 191 -17.32 5.10 -7.14
N LEU A 192 -18.37 4.52 -6.55
CA LEU A 192 -19.63 4.23 -7.24
C LEU A 192 -20.30 5.51 -7.77
N PRO A 193 -20.32 6.62 -7.01
CA PRO A 193 -20.67 7.94 -7.50
C PRO A 193 -19.99 8.39 -8.79
N ALA A 194 -18.67 8.25 -8.89
CA ALA A 194 -17.91 8.62 -10.06
C ALA A 194 -18.23 7.74 -11.29
N LEU A 195 -18.80 6.56 -11.06
CA LEU A 195 -19.33 5.66 -12.09
C LEU A 195 -20.81 5.89 -12.41
N GLN A 196 -21.46 6.84 -11.74
CA GLN A 196 -22.91 7.06 -11.79
C GLN A 196 -23.74 5.87 -11.25
N GLU A 197 -23.15 5.02 -10.41
CA GLU A 197 -23.74 3.80 -9.85
C GLU A 197 -24.35 4.03 -8.46
N TRP A 198 -25.04 5.16 -8.28
CA TRP A 198 -25.63 5.56 -7.00
C TRP A 198 -26.71 4.60 -6.49
N GLU A 199 -27.51 4.05 -7.41
CA GLU A 199 -28.55 3.09 -7.04
C GLU A 199 -27.94 1.76 -6.59
N TYR A 200 -26.86 1.31 -7.24
CA TYR A 200 -26.11 0.15 -6.78
C TYR A 200 -25.52 0.37 -5.38
N ALA A 201 -24.99 1.56 -5.09
CA ALA A 201 -24.51 1.90 -3.75
C ALA A 201 -25.62 1.80 -2.69
N LYS A 202 -26.84 2.29 -3.00
CA LYS A 202 -28.00 2.18 -2.09
C LYS A 202 -28.41 0.73 -1.88
N GLU A 203 -28.54 -0.04 -2.95
CA GLU A 203 -28.89 -1.47 -2.88
C GLU A 203 -27.85 -2.23 -2.05
N PHE A 204 -26.57 -2.03 -2.32
CA PHE A 204 -25.48 -2.62 -1.55
C PHE A 204 -25.60 -2.35 -0.05
N LEU A 205 -25.86 -1.09 0.35
CA LEU A 205 -25.98 -0.70 1.75
C LEU A 205 -27.23 -1.25 2.44
N GLN A 206 -28.31 -1.51 1.69
CA GLN A 206 -29.53 -2.15 2.23
C GLN A 206 -29.28 -3.59 2.67
N TYR A 207 -28.44 -4.33 1.92
CA TYR A 207 -28.09 -5.71 2.22
C TYR A 207 -26.88 -5.84 3.15
N GLU A 208 -26.21 -4.73 3.47
CA GLU A 208 -25.07 -4.72 4.38
C GLU A 208 -25.50 -5.01 5.83
N VAL A 209 -24.79 -5.92 6.50
CA VAL A 209 -25.04 -6.41 7.86
C VAL A 209 -23.96 -6.02 8.87
N GLU A 210 -22.75 -5.66 8.45
CA GLU A 210 -21.61 -5.40 9.35
C GLU A 210 -21.53 -3.94 9.85
N LEU A 211 -21.99 -2.97 9.05
CA LEU A 211 -22.05 -1.54 9.40
C LEU A 211 -23.12 -1.26 10.46
N PRO A 212 -22.97 -0.28 11.36
CA PRO A 212 -24.09 0.22 12.17
C PRO A 212 -25.23 0.77 11.30
N HIS A 213 -26.48 0.64 11.73
CA HIS A 213 -27.66 1.08 10.96
C HIS A 213 -27.57 2.56 10.51
N GLU A 214 -27.05 3.43 11.39
CA GLU A 214 -26.85 4.86 11.12
C GLU A 214 -25.92 5.13 9.92
N LYS A 215 -24.99 4.22 9.61
CA LYS A 215 -24.05 4.34 8.48
C LYS A 215 -24.57 3.74 7.17
N ARG A 216 -25.76 3.12 7.19
CA ARG A 216 -26.40 2.50 6.00
C ARG A 216 -27.44 3.41 5.35
N VAL A 217 -27.76 4.54 5.97
CA VAL A 217 -28.71 5.53 5.44
C VAL A 217 -27.90 6.57 4.65
N VAL A 218 -27.96 6.50 3.32
CA VAL A 218 -27.31 7.44 2.38
C VAL A 218 -28.36 8.30 1.70
#